data_AF-A0A8R7Q0U3-F1
#
_entry.id   AF-A0A8R7Q0U3-F1
#
_cell.length_a   1.000
_cell.length_b   1.000
_cell.length_c   1.000
_cell.angle_alpha   90.00
_cell.angle_beta   90.00
_cell.angle_gamma   90.00
#
_symmetry.space_group_name_H-M   'P 1'
#
loop_
_entity.id
_entity.type
_entity.pdbx_description
1 polymer ?
#
loop_
_entity_poly.entity_id
_entity_poly.type
_entity_poly.pdbx_seq_one_letter_code
_entity_poly.pdbx_strand_id
1 'polypeptide(L)'
;MGPSYPEHHLTSKTLTIGGSNGTMAWVDLWRNIVFCDVLAKRPKLGYLKFPCGPDVGAINPRSLRDIAVFGETIKYVVMLHHPDRSSSKVPSRHWMATTWSIDKSRHTSAKDWRMVCKLKSTRIMVDAAGTAASFPTLSSLYVGMPTLSMQNDAIVYFLAKVDFSPSQHT
;
A
#
# COMPACT_ATOMS: atom_id res chain seq x y z
N MET A 1 -18.04 10.86 16.17
CA MET A 1 -16.67 10.34 16.36
C MET A 1 -16.54 9.11 15.47
N GLY A 2 -15.71 9.16 14.43
CA GLY A 2 -15.42 7.96 13.64
C GLY A 2 -14.63 6.94 14.49
N PRO A 3 -14.65 5.65 14.13
CA PRO A 3 -13.86 4.67 14.87
C PRO A 3 -12.38 5.06 14.81
N SER A 4 -11.78 5.30 15.96
CA SER A 4 -10.33 5.47 16.08
C SER A 4 -9.67 4.11 15.84
N TYR A 5 -8.57 4.11 15.10
CA TYR A 5 -7.78 2.90 14.93
C TYR A 5 -7.21 2.47 16.30
N PRO A 6 -7.31 1.19 16.70
CA PRO A 6 -6.96 0.72 18.04
C PRO A 6 -5.52 1.06 18.42
N GLU A 7 -5.28 1.39 19.70
CA GLU A 7 -3.96 1.82 20.18
C GLU A 7 -2.90 0.70 20.18
N HIS A 8 -3.33 -0.56 20.14
CA HIS A 8 -2.46 -1.73 20.13
C HIS A 8 -1.93 -2.06 18.72
N HIS A 9 -0.76 -2.68 18.65
CA HIS A 9 -0.20 -3.19 17.38
C HIS A 9 -1.05 -4.37 16.88
N LEU A 10 -1.59 -4.26 15.67
CA LEU A 10 -2.32 -5.35 15.02
C LEU A 10 -1.55 -5.84 13.79
N THR A 11 -0.93 -7.00 13.93
CA THR A 11 -0.13 -7.58 12.85
C THR A 11 -1.02 -7.93 11.65
N SER A 12 -0.78 -7.23 10.54
CA SER A 12 -1.41 -7.44 9.25
C SER A 12 -0.58 -8.34 8.32
N LYS A 13 0.74 -8.35 8.48
CA LYS A 13 1.69 -9.12 7.66
C LYS A 13 2.95 -9.45 8.49
N THR A 14 3.60 -10.56 8.18
CA THR A 14 4.90 -10.94 8.75
C THR A 14 5.93 -11.04 7.63
N LEU A 15 7.15 -10.54 7.87
CA LEU A 15 8.25 -10.55 6.92
C LEU A 15 9.48 -11.21 7.54
N THR A 16 10.22 -11.98 6.74
CA THR A 16 11.57 -12.43 7.10
C THR A 16 12.57 -11.38 6.63
N ILE A 17 13.30 -10.78 7.56
CA ILE A 17 14.38 -9.81 7.24
C ILE A 17 15.69 -10.57 7.02
N GLY A 18 15.89 -11.67 7.76
CA GLY A 18 17.06 -12.54 7.64
C GLY A 18 18.20 -12.13 8.57
N GLY A 19 19.43 -12.44 8.16
CA GLY A 19 20.64 -12.27 8.97
C GLY A 19 20.87 -13.43 9.96
N SER A 20 22.05 -13.46 10.57
CA SER A 20 22.51 -14.55 11.45
C SER A 20 21.64 -14.76 12.68
N ASN A 21 20.96 -13.72 13.16
CA ASN A 21 20.06 -13.78 14.31
C ASN A 21 18.61 -14.15 13.95
N GLY A 22 18.33 -14.44 12.67
CA GLY A 22 16.99 -14.74 12.17
C GLY A 22 16.00 -13.61 12.43
N THR A 23 16.29 -12.38 11.99
CA THR A 23 15.38 -11.26 12.24
C THR A 23 14.05 -11.47 11.51
N MET A 24 12.96 -11.37 12.27
CA MET A 24 11.57 -11.37 11.81
C MET A 24 10.95 -9.99 12.03
N ALA A 25 9.98 -9.62 11.20
CA ALA A 25 9.25 -8.37 11.30
C ALA A 25 7.73 -8.62 11.30
N TRP A 26 7.02 -8.03 12.27
CA TRP A 26 5.57 -8.00 12.37
C TRP A 26 5.09 -6.61 11.98
N VAL A 27 4.24 -6.55 10.96
CA VAL A 27 3.82 -5.29 10.36
C VAL A 27 2.38 -5.00 10.71
N ASP A 28 2.14 -3.85 11.33
CA ASP A 28 0.84 -3.19 11.35
C ASP A 28 0.82 -2.17 10.21
N LEU A 29 0.17 -2.53 9.10
CA LEU A 29 0.20 -1.76 7.85
C LEU A 29 -0.29 -0.31 7.98
N TRP A 30 -1.01 0.02 9.06
CA TRP A 30 -1.47 1.38 9.34
C TRP A 30 -0.45 2.23 10.08
N ARG A 31 0.49 1.61 10.79
CA ARG A 31 1.28 2.31 11.82
C ARG A 31 2.77 2.06 11.70
N ASN A 32 3.19 0.80 11.79
CA ASN A 32 4.58 0.49 12.08
C ASN A 32 4.96 -0.95 11.77
N ILE A 33 6.26 -1.19 11.86
CA ILE A 33 6.92 -2.48 11.82
C ILE A 33 7.60 -2.70 13.19
N VAL A 34 7.44 -3.91 13.73
CA VAL A 34 8.16 -4.39 14.91
C VAL A 34 9.13 -5.47 14.47
N PHE A 35 10.43 -5.27 14.72
CA PHE A 35 11.50 -6.22 14.42
C PHE A 35 11.87 -7.02 15.67
N CYS A 36 12.16 -8.31 15.52
CA CYS A 36 12.69 -9.15 16.61
C CYS A 36 13.76 -10.11 16.07
N ASP A 37 14.87 -10.25 16.80
CA ASP A 37 15.85 -11.31 16.58
C ASP A 37 15.38 -12.58 17.29
N VAL A 38 14.66 -13.45 16.59
CA VAL A 38 14.02 -14.61 17.24
C VAL A 38 15.02 -15.69 17.64
N LEU A 39 16.23 -15.69 17.06
CA LEU A 39 17.29 -16.65 17.41
C LEU A 39 18.31 -16.09 18.40
N ALA A 40 18.19 -14.82 18.81
CA ALA A 40 19.10 -14.24 19.78
C ALA A 40 18.83 -14.77 21.19
N LYS A 41 19.89 -15.03 21.97
CA LYS A 41 19.79 -15.44 23.40
C LYS A 41 18.94 -14.48 24.25
N ARG A 42 18.93 -13.19 23.88
CA ARG A 42 18.11 -12.14 24.50
C ARG A 42 17.47 -11.29 23.40
N PRO A 43 16.29 -11.68 22.89
CA PRO A 43 15.63 -10.97 21.80
C PRO A 43 15.33 -9.51 22.18
N LYS A 44 15.65 -8.58 21.27
CA LYS A 44 15.32 -7.16 21.41
C LYS A 44 14.37 -6.73 20.32
N LEU A 45 13.36 -5.96 20.70
CA LEU A 45 12.39 -5.37 19.79
C LEU A 45 12.94 -4.06 19.20
N GLY A 46 12.83 -3.92 17.88
CA GLY A 46 13.05 -2.67 17.16
C GLY A 46 11.72 -2.16 16.59
N TYR A 47 11.55 -0.84 16.50
CA TYR A 47 10.30 -0.23 16.03
C TYR A 47 10.58 0.76 14.91
N LEU A 48 9.83 0.65 13.80
CA LEU A 48 9.92 1.57 12.67
C LEU A 48 8.52 2.04 12.27
N LYS A 49 8.28 3.35 12.32
CA LYS A 49 7.01 3.94 11.86
C LYS A 49 7.01 4.10 10.35
N PHE A 50 5.82 4.03 9.75
CA PHE A 50 5.65 4.33 8.33
C PHE A 50 5.71 5.84 8.04
N PRO A 51 6.07 6.24 6.82
CA PRO A 51 6.16 7.65 6.42
C PRO A 51 4.78 8.33 6.29
N CYS A 52 3.71 7.54 6.21
CA CYS A 52 2.33 8.06 6.16
C CYS A 52 1.55 7.56 7.38
N GLY A 53 0.83 8.48 8.03
CA GLY A 53 -0.05 8.17 9.15
C GLY A 53 -1.20 7.22 8.77
N PRO A 54 -1.91 6.68 9.77
CA PRO A 54 -3.10 5.87 9.53
C PRO A 54 -4.16 6.71 8.81
N ASP A 55 -4.83 6.11 7.83
CA ASP A 55 -6.00 6.73 7.23
C ASP A 55 -7.22 6.40 8.11
N VAL A 56 -8.09 7.36 8.35
CA VAL A 56 -9.19 7.21 9.30
C VAL A 56 -10.38 6.58 8.56
N GLY A 57 -10.48 5.26 8.62
CA GLY A 57 -11.61 4.52 8.04
C GLY A 57 -11.60 3.04 8.39
N ALA A 58 -12.78 2.41 8.38
CA ALA A 58 -12.97 0.98 8.65
C ALA A 58 -12.61 0.09 7.43
N ILE A 59 -11.58 0.46 6.66
CA ILE A 59 -11.14 -0.28 5.48
C ILE A 59 -10.00 -1.22 5.89
N ASN A 60 -9.95 -2.42 5.31
CA ASN A 60 -8.82 -3.32 5.50
C ASN A 60 -7.53 -2.65 4.98
N PRO A 61 -6.43 -2.57 5.77
CA PRO A 61 -5.19 -1.93 5.32
C PRO A 61 -4.67 -2.51 4.00
N ARG A 62 -4.84 -3.82 3.76
CA ARG A 62 -4.38 -4.49 2.55
C ARG A 62 -5.07 -3.98 1.28
N SER A 63 -6.23 -3.35 1.40
CA SER A 63 -6.92 -2.73 0.27
C SER A 63 -6.16 -1.51 -0.27
N LEU A 64 -5.31 -0.88 0.55
CA LEU A 64 -4.64 0.37 0.24
C LEU A 64 -3.12 0.31 0.40
N ARG A 65 -2.59 -0.67 1.11
CA ARG A 65 -1.20 -0.69 1.57
C ARG A 65 -0.60 -2.08 1.41
N ASP A 66 0.64 -2.13 0.99
CA ASP A 66 1.44 -3.35 1.02
C ASP A 66 2.89 -3.04 1.33
N ILE A 67 3.60 -4.06 1.78
CA ILE A 67 5.01 -4.01 2.16
C ILE A 67 5.72 -5.29 1.74
N ALA A 68 6.93 -5.17 1.23
CA ALA A 68 7.75 -6.33 0.87
C ALA A 68 9.22 -6.06 1.19
N VAL A 69 9.98 -7.14 1.32
CA VAL A 69 11.45 -7.08 1.36
C VAL A 69 11.96 -7.41 -0.02
N PHE A 70 12.86 -6.59 -0.56
CA PHE A 70 13.57 -6.85 -1.79
C PHE A 70 15.06 -6.56 -1.59
N GLY A 71 15.88 -7.62 -1.63
CA GLY A 71 17.30 -7.54 -1.33
C GLY A 71 17.58 -6.97 0.07
N GLU A 72 18.32 -5.87 0.13
CA GLU A 72 18.67 -5.14 1.35
C GLU A 72 17.66 -4.05 1.73
N THR A 73 16.54 -3.96 1.03
CA THR A 73 15.56 -2.89 1.21
C THR A 73 14.19 -3.40 1.62
N ILE A 74 13.49 -2.58 2.40
CA ILE A 74 12.06 -2.72 2.68
C ILE A 74 11.33 -1.70 1.80
N LYS A 75 10.38 -2.20 1.02
CA LYS A 75 9.54 -1.40 0.11
C LYS A 75 8.15 -1.32 0.68
N TYR A 76 7.56 -0.14 0.60
CA TYR A 76 6.23 0.14 1.11
C TYR A 76 5.43 0.92 0.08
N VAL A 77 4.19 0.54 -0.15
CA VAL A 77 3.27 1.25 -1.03
C VAL A 77 2.01 1.64 -0.28
N VAL A 78 1.53 2.86 -0.52
CA VAL A 78 0.25 3.36 -0.04
C VAL A 78 -0.56 3.95 -1.19
N MET A 79 -1.84 3.62 -1.23
CA MET A 79 -2.81 4.10 -2.19
C MET A 79 -3.85 4.94 -1.45
N LEU A 80 -4.03 6.20 -1.87
CA LEU A 80 -5.03 7.10 -1.31
C LEU A 80 -6.08 7.44 -2.37
N HIS A 81 -7.33 7.13 -2.07
CA HIS A 81 -8.46 7.56 -2.89
C HIS A 81 -8.80 9.01 -2.59
N HIS A 82 -9.03 9.80 -3.62
CA HIS A 82 -9.51 11.18 -3.52
C HIS A 82 -10.95 11.18 -4.04
N PRO A 83 -11.95 10.89 -3.19
CA PRO A 83 -13.33 11.01 -3.61
C PRO A 83 -13.63 12.49 -3.88
N ASP A 84 -13.92 12.84 -5.12
CA ASP A 84 -14.43 14.17 -5.43
C ASP A 84 -15.85 14.30 -4.88
N ARG A 85 -15.99 15.06 -3.79
CA ARG A 85 -17.27 15.30 -3.13
C ARG A 85 -18.09 16.42 -3.80
N SER A 86 -17.60 17.02 -4.88
CA SER A 86 -18.11 18.31 -5.38
C SER A 86 -19.07 18.24 -6.58
N SER A 87 -19.38 17.08 -7.16
CA SER A 87 -20.24 17.03 -8.36
C SER A 87 -21.40 16.02 -8.28
N SER A 88 -22.54 16.41 -8.86
CA SER A 88 -23.74 15.59 -9.12
C SER A 88 -23.55 14.53 -10.22
N LYS A 89 -22.31 14.24 -10.62
CA LYS A 89 -21.95 13.19 -11.58
C LYS A 89 -21.30 12.00 -10.87
N VAL A 90 -21.26 10.86 -11.56
CA VAL A 90 -20.61 9.61 -11.13
C VAL A 90 -19.32 9.91 -10.34
N PRO A 91 -19.17 9.39 -9.11
CA PRO A 91 -18.02 9.72 -8.27
C PRO A 91 -16.72 9.43 -9.01
N SER A 92 -15.86 10.44 -9.13
CA SER A 92 -14.55 10.24 -9.75
C SER A 92 -13.72 9.30 -8.86
N ARG A 93 -13.20 8.21 -9.44
CA ARG A 93 -12.48 7.16 -8.69
C ARG A 93 -10.99 7.40 -8.66
N HIS A 94 -10.60 8.67 -8.59
CA HIS A 94 -9.20 9.04 -8.63
C HIS A 94 -8.47 8.51 -7.41
N TRP A 95 -7.33 7.90 -7.68
CA TRP A 95 -6.43 7.40 -6.67
C TRP A 95 -5.00 7.83 -6.97
N MET A 96 -4.18 7.79 -5.92
CA MET A 96 -2.77 8.08 -5.98
C MET A 96 -1.99 7.03 -5.20
N ALA A 97 -1.09 6.32 -5.89
CA ALA A 97 -0.15 5.40 -5.26
C ALA A 97 1.17 6.13 -5.00
N THR A 98 1.73 5.94 -3.81
CA THR A 98 3.07 6.44 -3.45
C THR A 98 3.89 5.28 -2.92
N THR A 99 5.08 5.07 -3.48
CA THR A 99 6.01 4.05 -3.04
C THR A 99 7.16 4.67 -2.26
N TRP A 100 7.62 3.93 -1.27
CA TRP A 100 8.68 4.29 -0.34
C TRP A 100 9.67 3.14 -0.22
N SER A 101 10.92 3.49 0.05
CA SER A 101 12.01 2.53 0.26
C SER A 101 12.83 2.94 1.46
N ILE A 102 13.29 1.96 2.21
CA ILE A 102 14.22 2.14 3.32
C ILE A 102 15.17 0.94 3.35
N ASP A 103 16.37 1.14 3.90
CA ASP A 103 17.29 0.04 4.17
C ASP A 103 16.71 -0.88 5.27
N LYS A 104 16.89 -2.20 5.15
CA LYS A 104 16.34 -3.16 6.13
C LYS A 104 17.15 -3.21 7.44
N SER A 105 18.25 -2.46 7.54
CA SER A 105 19.09 -2.35 8.72
C SER A 105 18.29 -1.90 9.95
N ARG A 106 18.67 -2.47 11.10
CA ARG A 106 18.08 -2.18 12.42
C ARG A 106 18.27 -0.75 12.89
N HIS A 107 19.20 0.00 12.29
CA HIS A 107 19.50 1.38 12.67
C HIS A 107 18.66 2.42 11.92
N THR A 108 17.74 1.97 11.06
CA THR A 108 16.87 2.88 10.33
C THR A 108 15.77 3.47 11.20
N SER A 109 15.48 4.73 10.95
CA SER A 109 14.47 5.52 11.63
C SER A 109 13.36 5.91 10.65
N ALA A 110 12.24 6.41 11.18
CA ALA A 110 11.13 6.86 10.35
C ALA A 110 11.52 7.99 9.37
N LYS A 111 12.61 8.73 9.63
CA LYS A 111 13.11 9.80 8.76
C LYS A 111 13.89 9.28 7.55
N ASP A 112 14.33 8.02 7.59
CA ASP A 112 15.17 7.43 6.54
C ASP A 112 14.36 6.84 5.38
N TRP A 113 13.02 6.82 5.51
CA TRP A 113 12.14 6.49 4.40
C TRP A 113 12.32 7.47 3.24
N ARG A 114 12.63 6.93 2.07
CA ARG A 114 12.76 7.70 0.83
C ARG A 114 11.55 7.44 -0.06
N MET A 115 10.88 8.50 -0.50
CA MET A 115 9.85 8.38 -1.54
C MET A 115 10.55 8.01 -2.85
N VAL A 116 10.07 6.95 -3.51
CA VAL A 116 10.64 6.47 -4.78
C VAL A 116 9.78 6.94 -5.95
N CYS A 117 8.47 6.71 -5.89
CA CYS A 117 7.55 7.05 -6.98
C CYS A 117 6.20 7.52 -6.45
N LYS A 118 5.54 8.36 -7.25
CA LYS A 118 4.18 8.83 -7.01
C LYS A 118 3.38 8.79 -8.31
N LEU A 119 2.38 7.91 -8.35
CA LEU A 119 1.56 7.65 -9.53
C LEU A 119 0.12 8.10 -9.27
N LYS A 120 -0.39 9.00 -10.10
CA LYS A 120 -1.80 9.38 -10.11
C LYS A 120 -2.53 8.56 -11.16
N SER A 121 -3.71 8.05 -10.82
CA SER A 121 -4.62 7.34 -11.75
C SER A 121 -4.82 8.04 -13.09
N THR A 122 -4.92 9.37 -13.10
CA THR A 122 -5.11 10.18 -14.31
C THR A 122 -3.95 10.15 -15.29
N ARG A 123 -2.77 9.68 -14.87
CA ARG A 123 -1.58 9.55 -15.73
C ARG A 123 -1.49 8.18 -16.41
N ILE A 124 -2.39 7.25 -16.09
CA ILE A 124 -2.38 5.92 -16.68
C ILE A 124 -3.37 5.91 -17.85
N MET A 125 -2.83 5.89 -19.06
CA MET A 125 -3.62 5.69 -20.27
C MET A 125 -3.81 4.19 -20.50
N VAL A 126 -5.01 3.79 -20.91
CA VAL A 126 -5.30 2.41 -21.32
C VAL A 126 -5.35 2.43 -22.84
N ASP A 127 -4.48 1.65 -23.49
CA ASP A 127 -4.48 1.57 -24.95
C ASP A 127 -5.80 0.98 -25.44
N ALA A 128 -6.44 1.68 -26.38
CA ALA A 128 -7.61 1.16 -27.07
C ALA A 128 -7.15 0.03 -28.00
N ALA A 129 -7.16 -1.21 -27.50
CA ALA A 129 -6.82 -2.37 -28.29
C ALA A 129 -7.90 -2.62 -29.36
N GLY A 130 -7.80 -1.94 -30.51
CA GLY A 130 -8.34 -2.33 -31.81
C GLY A 130 -9.86 -2.50 -32.01
N THR A 131 -10.68 -2.53 -30.97
CA THR A 131 -12.13 -2.71 -31.07
C THR A 131 -12.88 -1.47 -30.64
N ALA A 132 -13.83 -1.03 -31.47
CA ALA A 132 -14.66 0.17 -31.36
C ALA A 132 -15.62 0.23 -30.14
N ALA A 133 -15.37 -0.53 -29.07
CA ALA A 133 -16.05 -0.40 -27.80
C ALA A 133 -15.23 0.54 -26.89
N SER A 134 -15.86 1.58 -26.35
CA SER A 134 -15.22 2.49 -25.40
C SER A 134 -14.80 1.72 -24.15
N PHE A 135 -13.55 1.27 -24.07
CA PHE A 135 -13.06 0.64 -22.86
C PHE A 135 -13.04 1.66 -21.71
N PRO A 136 -13.43 1.24 -20.49
CA PRO A 136 -13.38 2.11 -19.32
C PRO A 136 -11.95 2.60 -19.08
N THR A 137 -11.78 3.92 -18.91
CA THR A 137 -10.55 4.50 -18.37
C THR A 137 -10.34 3.99 -16.94
N LEU A 138 -9.09 3.89 -16.45
CA LEU A 138 -8.81 3.47 -15.07
C LEU A 138 -9.51 4.33 -14.00
N SER A 139 -9.91 5.55 -14.35
CA SER A 139 -10.74 6.44 -13.52
C SER A 139 -12.19 5.99 -13.34
N SER A 140 -12.66 5.00 -14.09
CA SER A 140 -13.99 4.38 -13.94
C SER A 140 -13.95 3.03 -13.20
N LEU A 141 -12.76 2.46 -13.00
CA LEU A 141 -12.57 1.17 -12.33
C LEU A 141 -12.41 1.35 -10.81
N TYR A 142 -12.87 0.37 -10.05
CA TYR A 142 -12.46 0.23 -8.65
C TYR A 142 -11.09 -0.41 -8.62
N VAL A 143 -10.06 0.39 -8.38
CA VAL A 143 -8.68 -0.07 -8.24
C VAL A 143 -8.32 -0.13 -6.76
N GLY A 144 -7.61 -1.17 -6.34
CA GLY A 144 -7.13 -1.32 -4.97
C GLY A 144 -6.13 -2.46 -4.85
N MET A 145 -5.91 -2.91 -3.62
CA MET A 145 -5.06 -4.05 -3.29
C MET A 145 -3.68 -3.98 -3.96
N PRO A 146 -2.91 -2.90 -3.71
CA PRO A 146 -1.57 -2.82 -4.26
C PRO A 146 -0.75 -4.00 -3.75
N THR A 147 0.06 -4.61 -4.61
CA THR A 147 0.96 -5.71 -4.25
C THR A 147 2.33 -5.44 -4.84
N LEU A 148 3.34 -5.38 -3.98
CA LEU A 148 4.74 -5.22 -4.40
C LEU A 148 5.27 -6.53 -4.97
N SER A 149 5.95 -6.46 -6.12
CA SER A 149 6.63 -7.64 -6.66
C SER A 149 7.77 -8.07 -5.74
N MET A 150 7.89 -9.37 -5.51
CA MET A 150 9.01 -9.96 -4.77
C MET A 150 10.21 -10.27 -5.68
N GLN A 151 10.00 -10.23 -7.00
CA GLN A 151 11.01 -10.57 -8.01
C GLN A 151 11.60 -9.34 -8.69
N ASN A 152 10.91 -8.19 -8.66
CA ASN A 152 11.36 -6.97 -9.32
C ASN A 152 10.96 -5.72 -8.53
N ASP A 153 11.96 -5.00 -7.98
CA ASP A 153 11.79 -3.74 -7.25
C ASP A 153 10.91 -2.71 -7.96
N ALA A 154 10.97 -2.65 -9.29
CA ALA A 154 10.29 -1.63 -10.07
C ALA A 154 8.80 -1.88 -10.30
N ILE A 155 8.24 -3.02 -9.85
CA ILE A 155 6.88 -3.44 -10.21
C ILE A 155 5.94 -3.43 -9.01
N VAL A 156 4.80 -2.75 -9.19
CA VAL A 156 3.63 -2.79 -8.29
C VAL A 156 2.42 -3.24 -9.09
N TYR A 157 1.73 -4.26 -8.60
CA TYR A 157 0.47 -4.74 -9.15
C TYR A 157 -0.71 -4.09 -8.45
N PHE A 158 -1.79 -3.85 -9.18
CA PHE A 158 -3.05 -3.36 -8.63
C PHE A 158 -4.19 -4.25 -9.10
N LEU A 159 -5.16 -4.53 -8.23
CA LEU A 159 -6.39 -5.20 -8.62
C LEU A 159 -7.39 -4.15 -9.11
N ALA A 160 -7.92 -4.33 -10.31
CA ALA A 160 -8.97 -3.47 -10.87
C ALA A 160 -10.25 -4.28 -11.10
N LYS A 161 -11.38 -3.74 -10.65
CA LYS A 161 -12.71 -4.32 -10.85
C LYS A 161 -13.60 -3.35 -11.62
N VAL A 162 -14.26 -3.87 -12.66
CA VAL A 162 -15.33 -3.18 -13.39
C VAL A 162 -16.57 -3.16 -12.51
N ASP A 163 -17.18 -1.98 -12.37
CA ASP A 163 -18.47 -1.86 -11.70
C ASP A 163 -19.58 -2.23 -12.70
N PHE A 164 -20.27 -3.33 -12.41
CA PHE A 164 -21.41 -3.82 -13.21
C PHE A 164 -22.75 -3.38 -12.59
N SER A 165 -22.78 -2.33 -11.75
CA SER A 165 -24.06 -1.76 -11.36
C SER A 165 -24.85 -1.43 -12.64
N PRO A 166 -26.07 -1.98 -12.79
CA PRO A 166 -26.86 -1.71 -13.98
C PRO A 166 -27.05 -0.20 -14.04
N SER A 167 -26.54 0.40 -15.11
CA SER A 167 -26.82 1.79 -15.41
C SER A 167 -28.33 1.95 -15.40
N GLN A 168 -28.84 2.74 -14.45
CA GLN A 168 -30.22 3.20 -14.54
C GLN A 168 -30.29 4.09 -15.79
N HIS A 169 -30.63 3.47 -16.91
CA HIS A 169 -31.11 4.16 -18.08
C HIS A 169 -32.54 4.58 -17.76
N THR A 170 -32.69 5.82 -17.31
CA THR A 170 -33.92 6.60 -17.47
C THR A 170 -33.82 7.41 -18.74
#